data_AF-A0A7X8VB33-F1
#
_entry.id   AF-A0A7X8VB33-F1
#
_cell.length_a   1.000
_cell.length_b   1.000
_cell.length_c   1.000
_cell.angle_alpha   90.00
_cell.angle_beta   90.00
_cell.angle_gamma   90.00
#
_symmetry.space_group_name_H-M   'P 1'
#
loop_
_entity.id
_entity.type
_entity.pdbx_description
1 polymer ?
#
loop_
_entity_poly.entity_id
_entity_poly.type
_entity_poly.pdbx_seq_one_letter_code
_entity_poly.pdbx_strand_id
1 'polypeptide(L)'
;MVLVSVVNLTLPLEVSLFNCAKNIIRYQIYVVLSGSKREYGRYSLKSGFSNHQKLSWWKIFIYGLLLLTFAGIMSVTIAPLENMLFAPITKRLTHIIPPYFDWNNMDYLKHYSKSILWLTCVIYFILNVFIGPIVEELFFRGYLTSKISRFKSYTPFIITVLFSLYHFWLPFNNLFRIIIFYPAAYLAWKKNNIYISMVSHCLYNLISAINFIVAVYTIL
;
A
#
# COMPACT_ATOMS: atom_id res chain seq x y z
N MET A 1 1.08 -33.61 -23.47
CA MET A 1 1.68 -32.78 -24.52
C MET A 1 0.50 -32.33 -25.38
N VAL A 2 0.28 -31.02 -25.61
CA VAL A 2 -1.05 -30.35 -25.75
C VAL A 2 -1.61 -30.04 -24.34
N LEU A 3 -1.88 -28.82 -23.86
CA LEU A 3 -2.08 -27.50 -24.49
C LEU A 3 -0.93 -26.51 -24.18
N VAL A 4 -0.18 -26.16 -25.22
CA VAL A 4 0.60 -24.92 -25.34
C VAL A 4 0.00 -24.22 -26.55
N SER A 5 -0.94 -23.28 -26.36
CA SER A 5 -1.41 -22.44 -27.48
C SER A 5 -2.33 -21.25 -27.17
N VAL A 6 -2.64 -20.85 -25.91
CA VAL A 6 -3.55 -19.69 -25.68
C VAL A 6 -3.07 -18.62 -24.68
N VAL A 7 -1.90 -18.76 -24.04
CA VAL A 7 -1.43 -17.78 -23.03
C VAL A 7 -0.07 -17.22 -23.39
N ASN A 8 0.05 -16.62 -24.58
CA ASN A 8 1.32 -16.04 -25.03
C ASN A 8 1.16 -14.79 -25.89
N LEU A 9 0.30 -13.85 -25.48
CA LEU A 9 0.46 -12.44 -25.87
C LEU A 9 0.14 -11.53 -24.67
N THR A 10 1.16 -10.78 -24.26
CA THR A 10 1.15 -9.49 -23.54
C THR A 10 0.86 -9.37 -22.03
N LEU A 11 0.89 -10.39 -21.15
CA LEU A 11 0.74 -10.15 -19.68
C LEU A 11 1.94 -10.51 -18.75
N PRO A 12 3.23 -10.17 -19.04
CA PRO A 12 4.31 -10.49 -18.11
C PRO A 12 4.31 -9.65 -16.81
N LEU A 13 3.97 -8.36 -16.90
CA LEU A 13 4.17 -7.42 -15.79
C LEU A 13 3.07 -7.48 -14.73
N GLU A 14 1.80 -7.50 -15.14
CA GLU A 14 0.67 -7.55 -14.20
C GLU A 14 0.67 -8.86 -13.39
N VAL A 15 0.98 -9.99 -14.04
CA VAL A 15 1.13 -11.29 -13.38
C VAL A 15 2.35 -11.29 -12.45
N SER A 16 3.47 -10.69 -12.86
CA SER A 16 4.67 -10.59 -12.02
C SER A 16 4.46 -9.70 -10.79
N LEU A 17 3.83 -8.53 -10.95
CA LEU A 17 3.50 -7.61 -9.86
C LEU A 17 2.45 -8.20 -8.92
N PHE A 18 1.41 -8.86 -9.46
CA PHE A 18 0.43 -9.58 -8.67
C PHE A 18 1.07 -10.71 -7.85
N ASN A 19 1.97 -11.47 -8.46
CA ASN A 19 2.73 -12.51 -7.76
C ASN A 19 3.64 -11.93 -6.68
N CYS A 20 4.29 -10.79 -6.95
CA CYS A 20 5.12 -10.08 -5.97
C CYS A 20 4.28 -9.60 -4.77
N ALA A 21 3.19 -8.87 -5.02
CA ALA A 21 2.27 -8.39 -3.99
C ALA A 21 1.71 -9.53 -3.15
N LYS A 22 1.27 -10.61 -3.80
CA LYS A 22 0.80 -11.84 -3.14
C LYS A 22 1.86 -12.47 -2.24
N ASN A 23 3.10 -12.56 -2.71
CA ASN A 23 4.20 -13.14 -1.92
C ASN A 23 4.54 -12.28 -0.72
N ILE A 24 4.51 -10.95 -0.87
CA ILE A 24 4.76 -10.05 0.25
C ILE A 24 3.63 -10.14 1.29
N ILE A 25 2.37 -10.09 0.85
CA ILE A 25 1.20 -10.26 1.73
C ILE A 25 1.30 -11.57 2.52
N ARG A 26 1.64 -12.67 1.83
CA ARG A 26 1.86 -13.98 2.47
C ARG A 26 2.97 -13.93 3.50
N TYR A 27 4.09 -13.30 3.19
CA TYR A 27 5.21 -13.19 4.11
C TYR A 27 4.84 -12.37 5.36
N GLN A 28 4.20 -11.22 5.18
CA GLN A 28 3.76 -10.37 6.30
C GLN A 28 2.78 -11.10 7.21
N ILE A 29 1.75 -11.75 6.64
CA ILE A 29 0.81 -12.58 7.42
C ILE A 29 1.55 -13.70 8.14
N TYR A 30 2.45 -14.41 7.45
CA TYR A 30 3.24 -15.49 8.04
C TYR A 30 4.04 -15.02 9.25
N VAL A 31 4.67 -13.83 9.17
CA VAL A 31 5.41 -13.25 10.29
C VAL A 31 4.48 -12.93 11.46
N VAL A 32 3.31 -12.32 11.22
CA VAL A 32 2.32 -12.03 12.27
C VAL A 32 1.81 -13.33 12.92
N LEU A 33 1.45 -14.33 12.13
CA LEU A 33 0.98 -15.64 12.59
C LEU A 33 2.05 -16.35 13.42
N SER A 34 3.29 -16.37 12.93
CA SER A 34 4.43 -16.98 13.62
C SER A 34 4.77 -16.25 14.91
N GLY A 35 4.70 -14.92 14.92
CA GLY A 35 4.85 -14.09 16.11
C GLY A 35 3.78 -14.42 17.15
N SER A 36 2.51 -14.54 16.74
CA SER A 36 1.42 -14.94 17.63
C SER A 36 1.59 -16.34 18.20
N LYS A 37 2.10 -17.29 17.41
CA LYS A 37 2.42 -18.63 17.92
C LYS A 37 3.49 -18.59 19.01
N ARG A 38 4.53 -17.76 18.84
CA ARG A 38 5.60 -17.60 19.83
C ARG A 38 5.13 -16.90 21.11
N GLU A 39 4.23 -15.92 21.00
CA GLU A 39 3.75 -15.12 22.14
C GLU A 39 2.57 -15.74 22.88
N TYR A 40 1.68 -16.45 22.17
CA TYR A 40 0.39 -16.91 22.69
C TYR A 40 0.15 -18.41 22.48
N GLY A 41 1.15 -19.17 22.00
CA GLY A 41 1.10 -20.63 21.82
C GLY A 41 0.32 -21.12 20.60
N ARG A 42 -0.34 -20.24 19.84
CA ARG A 42 -1.16 -20.62 18.66
C ARG A 42 -1.07 -19.62 17.52
N TYR A 43 -1.20 -20.10 16.28
CA TYR A 43 -1.31 -19.26 15.10
C TYR A 43 -2.59 -18.40 15.19
N SER A 44 -2.43 -17.08 15.18
CA SER A 44 -3.51 -16.10 15.19
C SER A 44 -3.00 -14.72 14.76
N LEU A 45 -3.87 -13.72 14.66
CA LEU A 45 -3.47 -12.33 14.39
C LEU A 45 -3.24 -11.51 15.67
N LYS A 46 -3.28 -12.14 16.84
CA LYS A 46 -3.32 -11.45 18.14
C LYS A 46 -2.09 -10.56 18.39
N SER A 47 -0.90 -10.97 17.93
CA SER A 47 0.32 -10.17 18.01
C SER A 47 0.25 -8.87 17.19
N GLY A 48 -0.57 -8.83 16.14
CA GLY A 48 -0.88 -7.62 15.37
C GLY A 48 -1.81 -6.65 16.11
N PHE A 49 -2.49 -7.08 17.17
CA PHE A 49 -3.39 -6.27 17.99
C PHE A 49 -2.87 -6.11 19.43
N SER A 50 -1.55 -6.20 19.63
CA SER A 50 -0.96 -6.05 20.96
C SER A 50 -1.29 -4.67 21.55
N ASN A 51 -1.77 -4.64 22.79
CA ASN A 51 -2.22 -3.45 23.52
C ASN A 51 -3.37 -2.66 22.84
N HIS A 52 -4.15 -3.28 21.95
CA HIS A 52 -5.24 -2.59 21.26
C HIS A 52 -6.35 -2.12 22.22
N GLN A 53 -6.70 -0.83 22.16
CA GLN A 53 -7.80 -0.23 22.90
C GLN A 53 -9.01 -0.02 21.99
N LYS A 54 -10.20 -0.39 22.48
CA LYS A 54 -11.45 -0.17 21.76
C LYS A 54 -11.71 1.33 21.61
N LEU A 55 -12.04 1.74 20.39
CA LEU A 55 -12.53 3.08 20.08
C LEU A 55 -13.84 2.96 19.31
N SER A 56 -14.79 3.86 19.55
CA SER A 56 -16.04 3.90 18.80
C SER A 56 -15.74 4.05 17.31
N TRP A 57 -16.39 3.22 16.47
CA TRP A 57 -16.11 3.15 15.04
C TRP A 57 -16.31 4.48 14.30
N TRP A 58 -17.28 5.30 14.69
CA TRP A 58 -17.46 6.65 14.15
C TRP A 58 -16.25 7.56 14.38
N LYS A 59 -15.59 7.46 15.54
CA LYS A 59 -14.36 8.24 15.82
C LYS A 59 -13.22 7.78 14.92
N ILE A 60 -13.09 6.48 14.70
CA ILE A 60 -12.11 5.90 13.76
C ILE A 60 -12.37 6.45 12.36
N PHE A 61 -13.63 6.46 11.92
CA PHE A 61 -14.01 6.98 10.61
C PHE A 61 -13.75 8.48 10.46
N ILE A 62 -14.08 9.29 11.48
CA ILE A 62 -13.75 10.74 11.49
C ILE A 62 -12.24 10.96 11.39
N TYR A 63 -11.43 10.23 12.17
CA TYR A 63 -9.97 10.32 12.03
C TYR A 63 -9.52 9.95 10.61
N GLY A 64 -10.10 8.89 10.03
CA GLY A 64 -9.83 8.49 8.65
C GLY A 64 -10.13 9.58 7.63
N LEU A 65 -11.28 10.26 7.74
CA LEU A 65 -11.64 11.36 6.84
C LEU A 65 -10.76 12.60 7.01
N LEU A 66 -10.40 12.96 8.24
CA LEU A 66 -9.49 14.07 8.51
C LEU A 66 -8.10 13.79 7.92
N LEU A 67 -7.61 12.55 8.09
CA LEU A 67 -6.35 12.10 7.54
C LEU A 67 -6.39 12.01 6.01
N LEU A 68 -7.51 11.60 5.41
CA LEU A 68 -7.73 11.64 3.96
C LEU A 68 -7.69 13.08 3.42
N THR A 69 -8.34 14.01 4.11
CA THR A 69 -8.31 15.43 3.75
C THR A 69 -6.89 15.97 3.80
N PHE A 70 -6.14 15.66 4.87
CA PHE A 70 -4.73 16.01 4.99
C PHE A 70 -3.90 15.42 3.85
N ALA A 71 -4.06 14.13 3.53
CA ALA A 71 -3.37 13.48 2.42
C ALA A 71 -3.71 14.14 1.07
N GLY A 72 -4.97 14.55 0.87
CA GLY A 72 -5.40 15.32 -0.30
C GLY A 72 -4.66 16.66 -0.43
N ILE A 73 -4.54 17.43 0.65
CA ILE A 73 -3.79 18.70 0.65
C ILE A 73 -2.29 18.46 0.39
N MET A 74 -1.72 17.41 1.00
CA MET A 74 -0.32 17.04 0.75
C MET A 74 -0.09 16.59 -0.69
N SER A 75 -1.09 15.96 -1.34
CA SER A 75 -0.97 15.48 -2.72
C SER A 75 -0.83 16.62 -3.74
N VAL A 76 -1.41 17.80 -3.46
CA VAL A 76 -1.30 18.97 -4.33
C VAL A 76 -0.08 19.85 -4.01
N THR A 77 0.65 19.56 -2.93
CA THR A 77 1.80 20.36 -2.48
C THR A 77 3.11 19.56 -2.51
N ILE A 78 3.18 18.47 -1.76
CA ILE A 78 4.39 17.66 -1.56
C ILE A 78 4.68 16.77 -2.77
N ALA A 79 3.66 16.14 -3.37
CA ALA A 79 3.89 15.24 -4.51
C ALA A 79 4.50 15.96 -5.74
N PRO A 80 4.03 17.17 -6.14
CA PRO A 80 4.69 17.95 -7.19
C PRO A 80 6.14 18.31 -6.83
N LEU A 81 6.38 18.71 -5.58
CA LEU A 81 7.73 19.05 -5.11
C LEU A 81 8.67 17.84 -5.18
N GLU A 82 8.23 16.68 -4.69
CA GLU A 82 9.00 15.43 -4.74
C GLU A 82 9.30 15.04 -6.20
N ASN A 83 8.30 15.11 -7.08
CA ASN A 83 8.48 14.86 -8.51
C ASN A 83 9.49 15.83 -9.15
N MET A 84 9.48 17.12 -8.81
CA MET A 84 10.46 18.08 -9.30
C MET A 84 11.88 17.76 -8.82
N LEU A 85 12.03 17.38 -7.55
CA LEU A 85 13.33 17.03 -6.96
C LEU A 85 13.94 15.78 -7.60
N PHE A 86 13.12 14.78 -7.90
CA PHE A 86 13.58 13.49 -8.43
C PHE A 86 13.50 13.38 -9.96
N ALA A 87 12.86 14.33 -10.67
CA ALA A 87 12.71 14.32 -12.13
C ALA A 87 14.02 14.04 -12.89
N PRO A 88 15.18 14.62 -12.55
CA PRO A 88 16.43 14.32 -13.27
C PRO A 88 16.85 12.84 -13.15
N ILE A 89 16.61 12.24 -11.99
CA ILE A 89 16.96 10.84 -11.70
C ILE A 89 15.94 9.93 -12.39
N THR A 90 14.65 10.18 -12.21
CA THR A 90 13.58 9.40 -12.83
C THR A 90 13.71 9.40 -14.35
N LYS A 91 13.99 10.54 -14.98
CA LYS A 91 14.19 10.64 -16.43
C LYS A 91 15.37 9.79 -16.92
N ARG A 92 16.49 9.76 -16.19
CA ARG A 92 17.62 8.90 -16.53
C ARG A 92 17.26 7.43 -16.40
N LEU A 93 16.54 7.06 -15.34
CA LEU A 93 16.13 5.68 -15.11
C LEU A 93 15.12 5.19 -16.14
N THR A 94 14.16 6.01 -16.57
CA THR A 94 13.17 5.64 -17.60
C THR A 94 13.81 5.30 -18.95
N HIS A 95 15.02 5.78 -19.24
CA HIS A 95 15.77 5.39 -20.43
C HIS A 95 16.46 4.03 -20.31
N ILE A 96 16.62 3.51 -19.08
CA ILE A 96 17.37 2.28 -18.78
C ILE A 96 16.42 1.14 -18.40
N ILE A 97 15.28 1.45 -17.78
CA ILE A 97 14.26 0.45 -17.43
C ILE A 97 13.33 0.17 -18.61
N PRO A 98 12.85 -1.08 -18.76
CA PRO A 98 11.88 -1.41 -19.79
C PRO A 98 10.62 -0.53 -19.74
N PRO A 99 10.02 -0.17 -20.89
CA PRO A 99 8.87 0.75 -20.96
C PRO A 99 7.66 0.32 -20.14
N TYR A 100 7.49 -0.98 -19.90
CA TYR A 100 6.41 -1.49 -19.08
C TYR A 100 6.56 -1.14 -17.58
N PHE A 101 7.76 -0.78 -17.10
CA PHE A 101 7.95 -0.24 -15.75
C PHE A 101 7.59 1.25 -15.62
N ASP A 102 7.21 1.94 -16.70
CA ASP A 102 6.70 3.31 -16.64
C ASP A 102 5.20 3.34 -16.36
N TRP A 103 4.84 3.63 -15.11
CA TRP A 103 3.44 3.65 -14.65
C TRP A 103 2.64 4.84 -15.18
N ASN A 104 3.29 5.81 -15.85
CA ASN A 104 2.61 6.93 -16.49
C ASN A 104 2.22 6.62 -17.93
N ASN A 105 2.74 5.53 -18.51
CA ASN A 105 2.47 5.16 -19.89
C ASN A 105 1.17 4.35 -20.03
N MET A 106 0.04 5.06 -19.99
CA MET A 106 -1.29 4.47 -20.11
C MET A 106 -1.63 3.97 -21.51
N ASP A 107 -0.87 4.35 -22.55
CA ASP A 107 -1.09 3.86 -23.91
C ASP A 107 -0.87 2.35 -24.04
N TYR A 108 -0.05 1.76 -23.15
CA TYR A 108 0.14 0.32 -23.12
C TYR A 108 -1.17 -0.43 -22.83
N LEU A 109 -2.06 0.15 -22.03
CA LEU A 109 -3.33 -0.47 -21.64
C LEU A 109 -4.27 -0.69 -22.84
N LYS A 110 -4.14 0.11 -23.90
CA LYS A 110 -4.94 -0.03 -25.14
C LYS A 110 -4.67 -1.34 -25.89
N HIS A 111 -3.60 -2.05 -25.57
CA HIS A 111 -3.26 -3.34 -26.19
C HIS A 111 -4.04 -4.52 -25.57
N TYR A 112 -4.80 -4.29 -24.50
CA TYR A 112 -5.58 -5.33 -23.82
C TYR A 112 -7.06 -5.27 -24.16
N SER A 113 -7.74 -6.41 -24.08
CA SER A 113 -9.19 -6.46 -24.24
C SER A 113 -9.91 -5.78 -23.08
N LYS A 114 -11.09 -5.23 -23.36
CA LYS A 114 -11.95 -4.58 -22.35
C LYS A 114 -12.23 -5.47 -21.14
N SER A 115 -12.44 -6.77 -21.35
CA SER A 115 -12.68 -7.73 -20.28
C SER A 115 -11.48 -7.90 -19.35
N ILE A 116 -10.26 -7.91 -19.90
CA ILE A 116 -9.03 -7.99 -19.11
C ILE A 116 -8.86 -6.71 -18.27
N LEU A 117 -9.06 -5.54 -18.87
CA LEU A 117 -8.93 -4.26 -18.16
C LEU A 117 -9.90 -4.13 -16.98
N TRP A 118 -11.17 -4.54 -17.15
CA TRP A 118 -12.14 -4.57 -16.05
C TRP A 118 -11.79 -5.59 -14.97
N LEU A 119 -11.31 -6.77 -15.36
CA LEU A 119 -10.84 -7.77 -14.40
C LEU A 119 -9.66 -7.24 -13.58
N THR A 120 -8.69 -6.60 -14.23
CA THR A 120 -7.54 -5.96 -13.57
C THR A 120 -8.02 -4.86 -12.61
N CYS A 121 -9.00 -4.04 -12.99
CA CYS A 121 -9.60 -3.05 -12.09
C CYS A 121 -10.21 -3.68 -10.83
N VAL A 122 -10.97 -4.77 -10.96
CA VAL A 122 -11.59 -5.47 -9.82
C VAL A 122 -10.52 -6.08 -8.90
N ILE A 123 -9.52 -6.76 -9.47
CA ILE A 123 -8.43 -7.37 -8.72
C ILE A 123 -7.62 -6.28 -8.00
N TYR A 124 -7.26 -5.21 -8.71
CA TYR A 124 -6.55 -4.06 -8.16
C TYR A 124 -7.35 -3.43 -7.02
N PHE A 125 -8.65 -3.20 -7.20
CA PHE A 125 -9.51 -2.65 -6.15
C PHE A 125 -9.49 -3.53 -4.88
N ILE A 126 -9.72 -4.83 -5.00
CA ILE A 126 -9.74 -5.74 -3.84
C ILE A 126 -8.39 -5.78 -3.12
N LEU A 127 -7.31 -5.94 -3.88
CA LEU A 127 -5.96 -6.07 -3.31
C LEU A 127 -5.43 -4.74 -2.77
N ASN A 128 -5.57 -3.66 -3.53
CA ASN A 128 -5.00 -2.36 -3.19
C ASN A 128 -5.82 -1.64 -2.13
N VAL A 129 -7.15 -1.75 -2.13
CA VAL A 129 -8.00 -1.01 -1.18
C VAL A 129 -8.16 -1.75 0.15
N PHE A 130 -8.23 -3.08 0.13
CA PHE A 130 -8.54 -3.86 1.32
C PHE A 130 -7.40 -4.78 1.75
N ILE A 131 -7.05 -5.78 0.94
CA ILE A 131 -6.18 -6.87 1.41
C ILE A 131 -4.77 -6.35 1.76
N GLY A 132 -4.15 -5.58 0.86
CA GLY A 132 -2.83 -5.00 1.04
C GLY A 132 -2.78 -4.11 2.30
N PRO A 133 -3.57 -3.02 2.37
CA PRO A 133 -3.59 -2.13 3.51
C PRO A 133 -3.84 -2.83 4.84
N ILE A 134 -4.81 -3.73 4.93
CA ILE A 134 -5.14 -4.42 6.19
C ILE A 134 -3.94 -5.24 6.66
N VAL A 135 -3.29 -5.99 5.76
CA VAL A 135 -2.15 -6.83 6.09
C VAL A 135 -0.93 -6.00 6.45
N GLU A 136 -0.67 -4.93 5.71
CA GLU A 136 0.43 -4.01 5.97
C GLU A 136 0.26 -3.32 7.33
N GLU A 137 -0.95 -2.89 7.69
CA GLU A 137 -1.21 -2.27 8.99
C GLU A 137 -1.07 -3.27 10.15
N LEU A 138 -1.54 -4.51 9.97
CA LEU A 138 -1.32 -5.58 10.96
C LEU A 138 0.17 -5.85 11.19
N PHE A 139 0.97 -5.83 10.12
CA PHE A 139 2.40 -6.07 10.20
C PHE A 139 3.17 -4.87 10.75
N PHE A 140 3.02 -3.68 10.17
CA PHE A 140 3.81 -2.49 10.52
C PHE A 140 3.31 -1.83 11.81
N ARG A 141 2.02 -1.46 11.87
CA ARG A 141 1.43 -0.67 12.98
C ARG A 141 1.00 -1.54 14.15
N GLY A 142 0.71 -2.81 13.88
CA GLY A 142 0.47 -3.83 14.89
C GLY A 142 1.76 -4.50 15.38
N TYR A 143 2.17 -5.55 14.67
CA TYR A 143 3.23 -6.46 15.11
C TYR A 143 4.58 -5.75 15.28
N LEU A 144 5.12 -5.12 14.25
CA LEU A 144 6.45 -4.53 14.26
C LEU A 144 6.55 -3.36 15.26
N THR A 145 5.53 -2.51 15.32
CA THR A 145 5.39 -1.43 16.32
C THR A 145 5.54 -1.96 17.74
N SER A 146 4.89 -3.08 18.08
CA SER A 146 5.02 -3.69 19.40
C SER A 146 6.45 -4.17 19.70
N LYS A 147 7.17 -4.68 18.68
CA LYS A 147 8.53 -5.21 18.81
C LYS A 147 9.61 -4.15 18.96
N ILE A 148 9.36 -2.95 18.45
CA ILE A 148 10.31 -1.83 18.56
C ILE A 148 9.81 -0.73 19.50
N SER A 149 8.90 -1.06 20.41
CA SER A 149 8.32 -0.15 21.42
C SER A 149 9.36 0.49 22.35
N ARG A 150 10.59 -0.05 22.41
CA ARG A 150 11.74 0.54 23.12
C ARG A 150 12.06 1.98 22.67
N PHE A 151 11.70 2.35 21.44
CA PHE A 151 11.90 3.71 20.90
C PHE A 151 10.78 4.69 21.27
N LYS A 152 9.77 4.26 22.05
CA LYS A 152 8.71 5.10 22.63
C LYS A 152 8.03 5.99 21.58
N SER A 153 8.03 7.31 21.75
CA SER A 153 7.39 8.28 20.84
C SER A 153 8.02 8.34 19.46
N TYR A 154 9.25 7.85 19.28
CA TYR A 154 9.89 7.75 17.97
C TYR A 154 9.46 6.50 17.18
N THR A 155 8.85 5.50 17.84
CA THR A 155 8.38 4.27 17.19
C THR A 155 7.49 4.53 15.96
N PRO A 156 6.41 5.35 16.02
CA PRO A 156 5.57 5.58 14.84
C PRO A 156 6.32 6.24 13.67
N PHE A 157 7.33 7.06 13.94
CA PHE A 157 8.18 7.65 12.90
C PHE A 157 9.05 6.59 12.24
N ILE A 158 9.78 5.80 13.01
CA ILE A 158 10.65 4.71 12.51
C ILE A 158 9.83 3.72 11.66
N ILE A 159 8.65 3.31 12.16
CA ILE A 159 7.75 2.40 11.43
C ILE A 159 7.30 3.01 10.11
N THR A 160 7.01 4.30 10.07
CA THR A 160 6.57 4.97 8.84
C THR A 160 7.70 5.06 7.83
N VAL A 161 8.93 5.33 8.26
CA VAL A 161 10.11 5.31 7.38
C VAL A 161 10.33 3.90 6.81
N LEU A 162 10.29 2.86 7.66
CA LEU A 162 10.43 1.47 7.21
C LEU A 162 9.31 1.07 6.24
N PHE A 163 8.06 1.44 6.55
CA PHE A 163 6.92 1.25 5.67
C PHE A 163 7.15 1.93 4.31
N SER A 164 7.72 3.14 4.31
CA SER A 164 8.01 3.83 3.07
C SER A 164 9.09 3.14 2.24
N LEU A 165 10.24 2.85 2.85
CA LEU A 165 11.37 2.23 2.18
C LEU A 165 11.06 0.83 1.63
N TYR A 166 10.10 0.13 2.24
CA TYR A 166 9.60 -1.16 1.77
C TYR A 166 8.99 -1.11 0.34
N HIS A 167 8.53 0.06 -0.13
CA HIS A 167 7.93 0.21 -1.47
C HIS A 167 8.98 0.46 -2.55
N PHE A 168 9.83 -0.54 -2.82
CA PHE A 168 10.89 -0.46 -3.81
C PHE A 168 10.42 -0.16 -5.25
N TRP A 169 9.14 -0.38 -5.55
CA TRP A 169 8.53 -0.11 -6.86
C TRP A 169 8.15 1.37 -7.08
N LEU A 170 8.12 2.19 -6.01
CA LEU A 170 7.90 3.64 -6.09
C LEU A 170 8.90 4.36 -5.16
N PRO A 171 10.21 4.27 -5.44
CA PRO A 171 11.26 4.74 -4.53
C PRO A 171 11.33 6.28 -4.45
N PHE A 172 10.76 6.97 -5.43
CA PHE A 172 10.71 8.44 -5.51
C PHE A 172 9.40 9.04 -4.97
N ASN A 173 8.58 8.24 -4.28
CA ASN A 173 7.38 8.70 -3.56
C ASN A 173 7.52 8.55 -2.04
N ASN A 174 8.77 8.44 -1.56
CA ASN A 174 9.06 8.12 -0.18
C ASN A 174 8.78 9.30 0.76
N LEU A 175 9.14 10.51 0.37
CA LEU A 175 8.88 11.71 1.16
C LEU A 175 7.39 11.95 1.29
N PHE A 176 6.65 11.89 0.19
CA PHE A 176 5.19 12.00 0.19
C PHE A 176 4.56 10.91 1.08
N ARG A 177 4.96 9.65 0.93
CA ARG A 177 4.42 8.55 1.73
C ARG A 177 4.71 8.73 3.23
N ILE A 178 5.92 9.14 3.60
CA ILE A 178 6.26 9.42 5.01
C ILE A 178 5.34 10.52 5.56
N ILE A 179 5.15 11.61 4.84
CA ILE A 179 4.35 12.75 5.29
C ILE A 179 2.88 12.36 5.48
N ILE A 180 2.26 11.61 4.56
CA ILE A 180 0.83 11.28 4.65
C ILE A 180 0.54 10.13 5.65
N PHE A 181 1.47 9.19 5.80
CA PHE A 181 1.27 8.02 6.67
C PHE A 181 1.74 8.26 8.11
N TYR A 182 2.67 9.19 8.34
CA TYR A 182 3.16 9.45 9.69
C TYR A 182 2.05 9.92 10.66
N PRO A 183 1.17 10.87 10.31
CA PRO A 183 0.07 11.27 11.18
C PRO A 183 -0.88 10.12 11.52
N ALA A 184 -1.20 9.27 10.54
CA ALA A 184 -2.03 8.09 10.74
C ALA A 184 -1.37 7.09 11.69
N ALA A 185 -0.07 6.80 11.49
CA ALA A 185 0.70 5.91 12.34
C ALA A 185 0.85 6.47 13.77
N TYR A 186 1.10 7.77 13.90
CA TYR A 186 1.21 8.44 15.20
C TYR A 186 -0.12 8.42 15.96
N LEU A 187 -1.26 8.70 15.30
CA LEU A 187 -2.58 8.65 15.93
C LEU A 187 -2.95 7.22 16.35
N ALA A 188 -2.70 6.24 15.48
CA ALA A 188 -2.92 4.83 15.80
C ALA A 188 -2.09 4.39 17.02
N TRP A 189 -0.81 4.78 17.08
CA TRP A 189 0.07 4.54 18.22
C TRP A 189 -0.43 5.24 19.49
N LYS A 190 -0.71 6.55 19.42
CA LYS A 190 -1.14 7.37 20.56
C LYS A 190 -2.48 6.91 21.15
N LYS A 191 -3.39 6.41 20.31
CA LYS A 191 -4.69 5.87 20.72
C LYS A 191 -4.69 4.37 20.98
N ASN A 192 -3.54 3.71 20.81
CA ASN A 192 -3.40 2.26 20.82
C ASN A 192 -4.48 1.56 19.97
N ASN A 193 -4.77 2.11 18.78
CA ASN A 193 -5.83 1.61 17.92
C ASN A 193 -5.42 1.65 16.46
N ILE A 194 -4.98 0.50 15.94
CA ILE A 194 -4.53 0.34 14.55
C ILE A 194 -5.64 0.55 13.52
N TYR A 195 -6.92 0.51 13.90
CA TYR A 195 -8.00 0.73 12.94
C TYR A 195 -8.02 2.17 12.42
N ILE A 196 -7.47 3.13 13.17
CA ILE A 196 -7.31 4.51 12.68
C ILE A 196 -6.42 4.53 11.43
N SER A 197 -5.24 3.92 11.50
CA SER A 197 -4.33 3.87 10.36
C SER A 197 -4.87 2.96 9.26
N MET A 198 -5.50 1.84 9.60
CA MET A 198 -6.15 0.92 8.64
C MET A 198 -7.24 1.57 7.82
N VAL A 199 -8.19 2.25 8.45
CA VAL A 199 -9.25 2.96 7.72
C VAL A 199 -8.66 4.07 6.85
N SER A 200 -7.71 4.84 7.38
CA SER A 200 -7.05 5.91 6.60
C SER A 200 -6.34 5.34 5.38
N HIS A 201 -5.59 4.26 5.54
CA HIS A 201 -4.86 3.61 4.45
C HIS A 201 -5.81 3.06 3.38
N CYS A 202 -6.88 2.36 3.77
CA CYS A 202 -7.91 1.91 2.83
C CYS A 202 -8.53 3.09 2.08
N LEU A 203 -8.80 4.22 2.75
CA LEU A 203 -9.35 5.43 2.11
C LEU A 203 -8.36 6.06 1.11
N TYR A 204 -7.07 6.13 1.45
CA TYR A 204 -6.04 6.64 0.52
C TYR A 204 -5.99 5.79 -0.76
N ASN A 205 -5.99 4.47 -0.59
CA ASN A 205 -5.92 3.53 -1.70
C ASN A 205 -7.23 3.46 -2.49
N LEU A 206 -8.37 3.74 -1.85
CA LEU A 206 -9.66 3.89 -2.53
C LEU A 206 -9.61 5.04 -3.54
N ILE A 207 -9.06 6.20 -3.18
CA ILE A 207 -8.90 7.33 -4.12
C ILE A 207 -7.99 6.93 -5.29
N SER A 208 -6.86 6.27 -5.01
CA SER A 208 -5.98 5.75 -6.07
C SER A 208 -6.69 4.74 -6.99
N ALA A 209 -7.51 3.85 -6.43
CA ALA A 209 -8.29 2.88 -7.19
C ALA A 209 -9.36 3.52 -8.07
N ILE A 210 -10.07 4.53 -7.55
CA ILE A 210 -11.03 5.31 -8.34
C ILE A 210 -10.32 6.00 -9.51
N ASN A 211 -9.18 6.67 -9.26
CA ASN A 211 -8.42 7.33 -10.31
C ASN A 211 -7.96 6.35 -11.40
N PHE A 212 -7.49 5.16 -11.02
CA PHE A 212 -7.11 4.13 -11.98
C PHE A 212 -8.30 3.63 -12.81
N ILE A 213 -9.44 3.34 -12.16
CA ILE A 213 -10.67 2.90 -12.84
C ILE A 213 -11.18 3.97 -13.81
N VAL A 214 -11.18 5.24 -13.41
CA VAL A 214 -11.55 6.36 -14.27
C VAL A 214 -10.60 6.44 -15.47
N ALA A 215 -9.29 6.32 -15.25
CA ALA A 215 -8.31 6.34 -16.34
C ALA A 215 -8.53 5.18 -17.33
N VAL A 216 -8.78 3.96 -16.84
CA VAL A 216 -9.15 2.81 -17.69
C VAL A 216 -10.45 3.09 -18.44
N TYR A 217 -11.47 3.66 -17.80
CA TYR A 217 -12.73 4.00 -18.46
C TYR A 217 -12.54 5.01 -19.59
N THR A 218 -11.63 5.98 -19.45
CA THR A 218 -11.38 7.01 -20.49
C THR A 218 -10.66 6.50 -21.74
N ILE A 219 -10.04 5.32 -21.68
CA ILE A 219 -9.30 4.72 -22.81
C ILE A 219 -10.04 3.54 -23.47
N LEU A 220 -11.19 3.14 -22.91
CA LEU A 220 -12.09 2.10 -23.42
C LEU A 220 -13.07 2.64 -24.46
#